data_AF-A0A2G2J051-F1
#
_entry.id   AF-A0A2G2J051-F1
#
_cell.length_a   1.000
_cell.length_b   1.000
_cell.length_c   1.000
_cell.angle_alpha   90.00
_cell.angle_beta   90.00
_cell.angle_gamma   90.00
#
_symmetry.space_group_name_H-M   'P 1'
#
loop_
_entity.id
_entity.type
_entity.pdbx_description
1 polymer ?
#
loop_
_entity_poly.entity_id
_entity_poly.type
_entity_poly.pdbx_seq_one_letter_code
_entity_poly.pdbx_strand_id
1 'polypeptide(L)'
;MKLFAKILLTIAAIQYGVIPVIVDLTDTHVFHHGWPPHARFHMVWLLIIGSSVAAYVLALLWVVGKDKTESLRHAAVLGCLPLIGFFASAVLMGRYGGSLSDLEHPIRVMGLDGNVVSFSVAAVLQITGTILMWRQTKPGLKETKV
;
A
#
# COMPACT_ATOMS: atom_id res chain seq x y z
N MET A 1 -17.83 -13.47 -0.87
CA MET A 1 -17.52 -12.01 -0.91
C MET A 1 -16.40 -11.61 0.06
N LYS A 2 -16.34 -12.13 1.31
CA LYS A 2 -15.26 -11.80 2.28
C LYS A 2 -13.89 -12.24 1.78
N LEU A 3 -13.79 -13.48 1.30
CA LEU A 3 -12.56 -14.02 0.73
C LEU A 3 -12.03 -13.17 -0.43
N PHE A 4 -12.91 -12.76 -1.35
CA PHE A 4 -12.53 -11.91 -2.48
C PHE A 4 -11.96 -10.56 -2.01
N ALA A 5 -12.62 -9.88 -1.06
CA ALA A 5 -12.09 -8.66 -0.48
C ALA A 5 -10.72 -8.86 0.19
N LYS A 6 -10.52 -9.97 0.92
CA LYS A 6 -9.23 -10.31 1.53
C LYS A 6 -8.13 -10.51 0.47
N ILE A 7 -8.45 -11.14 -0.66
CA ILE A 7 -7.50 -11.34 -1.75
C ILE A 7 -7.08 -10.00 -2.35
N LEU A 8 -8.03 -9.10 -2.65
CA LEU A 8 -7.71 -7.76 -3.18
C LEU A 8 -6.79 -6.98 -2.23
N LEU A 9 -7.13 -6.96 -0.93
CA LEU A 9 -6.32 -6.30 0.11
C LEU A 9 -4.94 -6.96 0.28
N THR A 10 -4.84 -8.28 0.09
CA THR A 10 -3.56 -9.01 0.14
C THR A 10 -2.65 -8.60 -1.02
N ILE A 11 -3.21 -8.54 -2.24
CA ILE A 11 -2.45 -8.12 -3.43
C ILE A 11 -1.97 -6.68 -3.28
N ALA A 12 -2.84 -5.78 -2.81
CA ALA A 12 -2.46 -4.40 -2.51
C ALA A 12 -1.34 -4.34 -1.47
N ALA A 13 -1.45 -5.12 -0.37
CA ALA A 13 -0.43 -5.18 0.68
C ALA A 13 0.93 -5.68 0.20
N ILE A 14 0.94 -6.69 -0.67
CA ILE A 14 2.17 -7.15 -1.30
C ILE A 14 2.76 -6.04 -2.17
N GLN A 15 1.92 -5.31 -2.93
CA GLN A 15 2.41 -4.20 -3.74
C GLN A 15 3.11 -3.15 -2.87
N TYR A 16 2.45 -2.54 -1.89
CA TYR A 16 3.07 -1.44 -1.14
C TYR A 16 4.10 -1.90 -0.09
N GLY A 17 4.13 -3.19 0.24
CA GLY A 17 5.00 -3.75 1.29
C GLY A 17 6.21 -4.54 0.80
N VAL A 18 6.17 -5.07 -0.42
CA VAL A 18 7.23 -5.95 -0.96
C VAL A 18 7.82 -5.39 -2.24
N ILE A 19 7.00 -4.86 -3.15
CA ILE A 19 7.50 -4.37 -4.44
C ILE A 19 8.51 -3.22 -4.28
N PRO A 20 8.26 -2.17 -3.44
CA PRO A 20 9.26 -1.15 -3.15
C PRO A 20 10.57 -1.73 -2.61
N VAL A 21 10.53 -2.75 -1.76
CA VAL A 21 11.76 -3.37 -1.24
C VAL A 21 12.61 -3.96 -2.36
N ILE A 22 11.96 -4.64 -3.32
CA ILE A 22 12.65 -5.26 -4.46
C ILE A 22 13.21 -4.19 -5.41
N VAL A 23 12.49 -3.09 -5.62
CA VAL A 23 12.87 -2.02 -6.56
C VAL A 23 13.94 -1.11 -5.94
N ASP A 24 13.78 -0.75 -4.66
CA ASP A 24 14.54 0.33 -4.03
C ASP A 24 15.81 -0.19 -3.32
N LEU A 25 15.91 -1.49 -3.00
CA LEU A 25 17.17 -2.10 -2.51
C LEU A 25 18.12 -2.47 -3.66
N THR A 26 18.46 -1.48 -4.48
CA THR A 26 19.28 -1.65 -5.68
C THR A 26 20.31 -0.51 -5.80
N ASP A 27 21.25 -0.67 -6.74
CA ASP A 27 22.27 0.35 -7.06
C ASP A 27 21.70 1.62 -7.69
N THR A 28 20.44 1.59 -8.15
CA THR A 28 19.74 2.78 -8.66
C THR A 28 19.04 3.57 -7.55
N HIS A 29 18.97 3.04 -6.32
CA HIS A 29 18.24 3.66 -5.20
C HIS A 29 19.06 3.63 -3.91
N VAL A 30 18.77 2.74 -2.97
CA VAL A 30 19.41 2.73 -1.63
C VAL A 30 20.93 2.64 -1.71
N PHE A 31 21.47 1.92 -2.70
CA PHE A 31 22.92 1.81 -2.91
C PHE A 31 23.48 2.80 -3.94
N HIS A 32 22.66 3.74 -4.42
CA HIS A 32 23.08 4.75 -5.39
C HIS A 32 24.20 5.64 -4.84
N HIS A 33 25.34 5.67 -5.55
CA HIS A 33 26.55 6.36 -5.11
C HIS A 33 26.34 7.87 -4.95
N GLY A 34 25.48 8.48 -5.76
CA GLY A 34 25.17 9.92 -5.71
C GLY A 34 24.19 10.34 -4.60
N TRP A 35 23.48 9.41 -3.96
CA TRP A 35 22.54 9.78 -2.89
C TRP A 35 23.28 10.12 -1.60
N PRO A 36 22.93 11.23 -0.91
CA PRO A 36 23.45 11.52 0.41
C PRO A 36 23.16 10.38 1.39
N PRO A 37 24.07 10.05 2.33
CA PRO A 37 23.85 8.98 3.30
C PRO A 37 22.52 9.09 4.06
N HIS A 38 22.07 10.32 4.34
CA HIS A 38 20.80 10.56 5.03
C HIS A 38 19.56 10.20 4.19
N ALA A 39 19.60 10.39 2.86
CA ALA A 39 18.50 10.00 1.98
C ALA A 39 18.34 8.47 1.95
N ARG A 40 19.46 7.74 1.93
CA ARG A 40 19.48 6.27 2.02
C ARG A 40 18.86 5.78 3.33
N PHE A 41 19.20 6.43 4.45
CA PHE A 41 18.60 6.13 5.76
C PHE A 41 17.07 6.30 5.74
N HIS A 42 16.57 7.43 5.24
CA HIS A 42 15.12 7.67 5.13
C HIS A 42 14.43 6.67 4.21
N MET A 43 15.06 6.29 3.09
CA MET A 43 14.52 5.28 2.19
C MET A 43 14.39 3.93 2.89
N VAL A 44 15.46 3.44 3.52
CA VAL A 44 15.42 2.16 4.25
C VAL A 44 14.42 2.21 5.41
N TRP A 45 14.31 3.34 6.11
CA TRP A 45 13.29 3.54 7.13
C TRP A 45 11.87 3.43 6.55
N LEU A 46 11.60 4.10 5.43
CA LEU A 46 10.30 4.01 4.73
C LEU A 46 9.98 2.58 4.32
N LEU A 47 10.96 1.85 3.75
CA LEU A 47 10.80 0.45 3.36
C LEU A 47 10.43 -0.43 4.57
N ILE A 48 11.15 -0.30 5.68
CA ILE A 48 10.87 -1.08 6.91
C ILE A 48 9.47 -0.79 7.43
N ILE A 49 9.05 0.48 7.48
CA ILE A 49 7.71 0.85 7.92
C ILE A 49 6.65 0.30 6.96
N GLY A 50 6.83 0.46 5.65
CA GLY A 50 5.92 -0.05 4.63
C GLY A 50 5.73 -1.57 4.72
N SER A 51 6.83 -2.32 4.81
CA SER A 51 6.81 -3.78 4.98
C SER A 51 6.19 -4.20 6.30
N SER A 52 6.43 -3.47 7.40
CA SER A 52 5.82 -3.76 8.69
C SER A 52 4.30 -3.55 8.68
N VAL A 53 3.83 -2.47 8.05
CA VAL A 53 2.40 -2.21 7.86
C VAL A 53 1.77 -3.31 7.01
N ALA A 54 2.41 -3.71 5.90
CA ALA A 54 1.92 -4.80 5.07
C ALA A 54 1.86 -6.13 5.84
N ALA A 55 2.91 -6.48 6.59
CA ALA A 55 2.93 -7.69 7.40
C ALA A 55 1.79 -7.69 8.43
N TYR A 56 1.55 -6.56 9.09
CA TYR A 56 0.46 -6.44 10.06
C TYR A 56 -0.92 -6.52 9.40
N VAL A 57 -1.11 -5.89 8.24
CA VAL A 57 -2.34 -6.04 7.43
C VAL A 57 -2.58 -7.50 7.08
N LEU A 58 -1.56 -8.22 6.60
CA LEU A 58 -1.67 -9.65 6.28
C LEU A 58 -1.99 -10.50 7.51
N ALA A 59 -1.39 -10.20 8.66
CA ALA A 59 -1.68 -10.87 9.92
C ALA A 59 -3.15 -10.65 10.35
N LEU A 60 -3.68 -9.43 10.22
CA LEU A 60 -5.09 -9.13 10.52
C LEU A 60 -6.05 -9.84 9.55
N LEU A 61 -5.68 -9.97 8.27
CA LEU A 61 -6.48 -10.64 7.26
C LEU A 61 -6.50 -12.16 7.45
N TRP A 62 -5.36 -12.78 7.77
CA TRP A 62 -5.21 -14.25 7.64
C TRP A 62 -4.94 -15.00 8.93
N VAL A 63 -4.47 -14.33 9.99
CA VAL A 63 -4.03 -14.98 11.23
C VAL A 63 -4.84 -14.51 12.43
N VAL A 64 -4.60 -13.28 12.90
CA VAL A 64 -5.02 -12.80 14.22
C VAL A 64 -6.51 -12.43 14.28
N GLY A 65 -7.10 -12.02 13.16
CA GLY A 65 -8.51 -11.67 13.11
C GLY A 65 -9.19 -12.03 11.80
N LYS A 66 -8.78 -13.16 11.21
CA LYS A 66 -9.30 -13.68 9.93
C LYS A 66 -10.82 -13.79 9.85
N ASP A 67 -11.49 -13.98 11.00
CA ASP A 67 -12.95 -14.14 11.11
C ASP A 67 -13.64 -12.95 11.82
N LYS A 68 -12.85 -12.00 12.35
CA LYS A 68 -13.37 -10.85 13.09
C LYS A 68 -13.56 -9.67 12.15
N THR A 69 -14.81 -9.27 11.94
CA THR A 69 -15.16 -8.11 11.10
C THR A 69 -14.33 -6.86 11.45
N GLU A 70 -14.18 -6.55 12.74
CA GLU A 70 -13.39 -5.38 13.17
C GLU A 70 -11.92 -5.49 12.78
N SER A 71 -11.30 -6.68 12.89
CA SER A 71 -9.92 -6.88 12.43
C SER A 71 -9.78 -6.67 10.93
N LEU A 72 -10.73 -7.17 10.15
CA LEU A 72 -10.73 -7.01 8.69
C LEU A 72 -10.93 -5.54 8.28
N ARG A 73 -11.72 -4.76 9.04
CA ARG A 73 -11.86 -3.31 8.84
C ARG A 73 -10.58 -2.57 9.19
N HIS A 74 -9.92 -2.92 10.29
CA HIS A 74 -8.61 -2.35 10.63
C HIS A 74 -7.59 -2.61 9.52
N ALA A 75 -7.53 -3.84 8.99
CA ALA A 75 -6.67 -4.18 7.86
C ALA A 75 -6.95 -3.31 6.63
N ALA A 76 -8.23 -3.09 6.30
CA ALA A 76 -8.65 -2.27 5.18
C ALA A 76 -8.26 -0.78 5.34
N VAL A 77 -8.39 -0.22 6.55
CA VAL A 77 -8.01 1.17 6.83
C VAL A 77 -6.49 1.33 6.87
N LEU A 78 -5.77 0.44 7.55
CA LEU A 78 -4.31 0.49 7.67
C LEU A 78 -3.63 0.39 6.30
N GLY A 79 -4.13 -0.47 5.40
CA GLY A 79 -3.60 -0.58 4.05
C GLY A 79 -3.80 0.66 3.17
N CYS A 80 -4.70 1.57 3.55
CA CYS A 80 -4.81 2.86 2.86
C CYS A 80 -3.66 3.82 3.22
N LEU A 81 -3.01 3.67 4.38
CA LEU A 81 -2.02 4.64 4.88
C LEU A 81 -0.77 4.75 3.98
N PRO A 82 -0.14 3.64 3.53
CA PRO A 82 1.00 3.73 2.62
C PRO A 82 0.64 4.39 1.28
N LEU A 83 -0.55 4.09 0.76
CA LEU A 83 -1.05 4.64 -0.49
C LEU A 83 -1.35 6.14 -0.37
N ILE A 84 -2.02 6.57 0.70
CA ILE A 84 -2.24 7.99 1.00
C ILE A 84 -0.89 8.71 1.14
N GLY A 85 0.07 8.10 1.84
CA GLY A 85 1.43 8.64 1.97
C GLY A 85 2.11 8.85 0.61
N PHE A 86 2.03 7.86 -0.28
CA PHE A 86 2.56 7.95 -1.64
C PHE A 86 1.90 9.08 -2.44
N PHE A 87 0.57 9.09 -2.54
CA PHE A 87 -0.13 10.09 -3.35
C PHE A 87 -0.03 11.51 -2.78
N ALA A 88 -0.04 11.66 -1.46
CA ALA A 88 0.20 12.96 -0.82
C ALA A 88 1.62 13.46 -1.13
N SER A 89 2.62 12.58 -1.05
CA SER A 89 4.00 12.91 -1.43
C SER A 89 4.09 13.28 -2.91
N ALA A 90 3.48 12.51 -3.81
CA ALA A 90 3.46 12.79 -5.24
C ALA A 90 2.84 14.16 -5.57
N VAL A 91 1.77 14.56 -4.88
CA VAL A 91 1.14 15.88 -5.04
C VAL A 91 2.01 17.00 -4.48
N LEU A 92 2.73 16.75 -3.39
CA LEU A 92 3.50 17.77 -2.68
C LEU A 92 4.97 17.86 -3.11
N MET A 93 5.47 16.93 -3.93
CA MET A 93 6.89 16.78 -4.24
C MET A 93 7.56 18.05 -4.79
N GLY A 94 6.84 18.84 -5.56
CA GLY A 94 7.35 20.12 -6.08
C GLY A 94 7.71 21.14 -4.99
N ARG A 95 7.22 20.98 -3.75
CA ARG A 95 7.51 21.89 -2.63
C ARG A 95 8.81 21.59 -1.90
N TYR A 96 9.33 20.38 -2.04
CA TYR A 96 10.55 19.94 -1.35
C TYR A 96 11.59 19.35 -2.32
N GLY A 97 11.41 19.55 -3.62
CA GLY A 97 12.32 19.07 -4.66
C GLY A 97 12.31 17.55 -4.85
N GLY A 98 11.18 16.90 -4.57
CA GLY A 98 11.02 15.46 -4.77
C GLY A 98 10.77 15.07 -6.23
N SER A 99 10.92 13.78 -6.52
CA SER A 99 10.66 13.14 -7.82
C SER A 99 9.92 11.82 -7.60
N LEU A 100 9.13 11.38 -8.61
CA LEU A 100 8.45 10.09 -8.59
C LEU A 100 9.40 8.91 -8.83
N SER A 101 10.45 9.13 -9.60
CA SER A 101 11.44 8.13 -9.95
C SER A 101 12.84 8.71 -9.85
N ASP A 102 13.82 7.83 -9.83
CA ASP A 102 15.19 8.22 -10.15
C ASP A 102 15.24 8.89 -11.54
N LEU A 103 16.07 9.93 -11.67
CA LEU A 103 16.16 10.73 -12.90
C LEU A 103 17.00 10.03 -13.98
N GLU A 104 17.95 9.18 -13.57
CA GLU A 104 18.87 8.48 -14.47
C GLU A 104 18.23 7.20 -15.00
N HIS A 105 17.40 6.54 -14.20
CA HIS A 105 16.78 5.25 -14.54
C HIS A 105 15.25 5.24 -14.37
N PRO A 106 14.49 6.09 -15.09
CA PRO A 106 13.05 6.13 -14.97
C PRO A 106 12.40 4.87 -15.55
N ILE A 107 11.65 4.16 -14.72
CA ILE A 107 10.80 3.05 -15.16
C ILE A 107 9.50 3.66 -15.71
N ARG A 108 9.15 3.34 -16.96
CA ARG A 108 7.91 3.80 -17.59
C ARG A 108 7.04 2.64 -18.05
N VAL A 109 5.73 2.82 -17.93
CA VAL A 109 4.70 1.87 -18.41
C VAL A 109 3.74 2.64 -19.29
N MET A 110 3.70 2.31 -20.59
CA MET A 110 2.86 3.02 -21.58
C MET A 110 3.05 4.55 -21.58
N GLY A 111 4.28 5.02 -21.32
CA GLY A 111 4.62 6.44 -21.26
C GLY A 111 4.35 7.13 -19.91
N LEU A 112 3.74 6.44 -18.95
CA LEU A 112 3.53 6.92 -17.58
C LEU A 112 4.65 6.46 -16.66
N ASP A 113 4.84 7.18 -15.55
CA ASP A 113 5.77 6.80 -14.49
C ASP A 113 5.36 5.46 -13.84
N GLY A 114 6.34 4.56 -13.67
CA GLY A 114 6.12 3.21 -13.15
C GLY A 114 5.58 3.18 -11.72
N ASN A 115 6.00 4.12 -10.88
CA ASN A 115 5.48 4.23 -9.51
C ASN A 115 4.01 4.68 -9.54
N VAL A 116 3.67 5.68 -10.35
CA VAL A 116 2.27 6.11 -10.50
C VAL A 116 1.39 4.94 -10.95
N VAL A 117 1.81 4.17 -11.96
CA VAL A 117 1.03 3.02 -12.44
C VAL A 117 0.90 1.95 -11.35
N SER A 118 2.02 1.55 -10.74
CA SER A 118 2.06 0.50 -9.72
C SER A 118 1.18 0.83 -8.49
N PHE A 119 1.35 2.02 -7.93
CA PHE A 119 0.59 2.46 -6.76
C PHE A 119 -0.88 2.77 -7.09
N SER A 120 -1.20 3.17 -8.33
CA SER A 120 -2.60 3.34 -8.76
C SER A 120 -3.34 2.00 -8.84
N VAL A 121 -2.69 0.95 -9.38
CA VAL A 121 -3.27 -0.39 -9.39
C VAL A 121 -3.53 -0.87 -7.96
N ALA A 122 -2.54 -0.72 -7.07
CA ALA A 122 -2.71 -1.08 -5.67
C ALA A 122 -3.82 -0.27 -4.99
N ALA A 123 -3.95 1.02 -5.30
CA ALA A 123 -5.03 1.85 -4.77
C ALA A 123 -6.41 1.40 -5.23
N VAL A 124 -6.59 1.05 -6.50
CA VAL A 124 -7.86 0.51 -7.00
C VAL A 124 -8.22 -0.79 -6.29
N LEU A 125 -7.25 -1.70 -6.13
CA LEU A 125 -7.44 -2.96 -5.41
C LEU A 125 -7.78 -2.71 -3.93
N GLN A 126 -7.05 -1.82 -3.26
CA GLN A 126 -7.27 -1.45 -1.87
C GLN A 126 -8.65 -0.85 -1.67
N ILE A 127 -9.03 0.17 -2.46
CA ILE A 127 -10.32 0.85 -2.37
C ILE A 127 -11.46 -0.15 -2.62
N THR A 128 -11.34 -0.98 -3.64
CA THR A 128 -12.35 -2.01 -3.96
C THR A 128 -12.48 -3.01 -2.80
N GLY A 129 -11.36 -3.52 -2.29
CA GLY A 129 -11.33 -4.41 -1.13
C GLY A 129 -11.96 -3.79 0.11
N THR A 130 -11.65 -2.52 0.40
CA THR A 130 -12.19 -1.76 1.53
C THR A 130 -13.70 -1.56 1.41
N ILE A 131 -14.19 -1.12 0.24
CA ILE A 131 -15.63 -0.95 -0.02
C ILE A 131 -16.36 -2.27 0.16
N LEU A 132 -15.84 -3.36 -0.41
CA LEU A 132 -16.44 -4.68 -0.27
C LEU A 132 -16.45 -5.14 1.19
N MET A 133 -15.39 -4.89 1.96
CA MET A 133 -15.34 -5.24 3.37
C MET A 133 -16.38 -4.45 4.18
N TRP A 134 -16.59 -3.17 3.85
CA TRP A 134 -17.59 -2.33 4.51
C TRP A 134 -19.03 -2.71 4.15
N ARG A 135 -19.32 -3.02 2.88
CA ARG A 135 -20.68 -3.38 2.44
C ARG A 135 -21.18 -4.71 3.02
N GLN A 136 -20.28 -5.63 3.35
CA GLN A 136 -20.61 -6.97 3.87
C GLN A 136 -21.08 -7.02 5.33
N THR A 137 -21.13 -5.87 6.00
CA THR A 137 -21.24 -5.80 7.46
C THR A 137 -22.41 -4.94 7.92
N LYS A 138 -23.26 -4.47 7.01
CA LYS A 138 -24.58 -3.95 7.42
C LYS A 138 -25.34 -5.09 8.10
N PRO A 139 -25.82 -4.92 9.35
CA PRO A 139 -26.66 -5.92 9.99
C PRO A 139 -27.88 -6.14 9.08
N GLY A 140 -28.21 -7.39 8.78
CA GLY A 140 -29.56 -7.70 8.34
C GLY A 140 -30.51 -7.09 9.37
N LEU A 141 -31.45 -6.27 8.93
CA LEU A 141 -32.62 -5.91 9.71
C LEU A 141 -33.16 -7.21 10.28
N LYS A 142 -32.98 -7.42 11.59
CA LYS A 142 -33.67 -8.53 12.26
C LYS A 142 -35.14 -8.23 12.05
N GLU A 143 -35.81 -9.04 11.24
CA GLU A 143 -37.27 -9.09 11.25
C GLU A 143 -37.67 -9.36 12.70
N THR A 144 -38.12 -8.32 13.39
CA THR A 144 -38.92 -8.44 14.60
C THR A 144 -40.21 -9.13 14.18
N LYS A 145 -40.22 -10.46 14.24
CA LYS A 145 -41.46 -11.21 14.39
C LYS A 145 -42.00 -10.87 15.77
N VAL A 146 -42.99 -9.98 15.79
CA VAL A 146 -43.97 -9.84 16.87
C VAL A 146 -45.02 -10.92 16.69
#